data_AF-A0A2E3XPQ3-F1
#
_entry.id   AF-A0A2E3XPQ3-F1
#
_cell.length_a   1.000
_cell.length_b   1.000
_cell.length_c   1.000
_cell.angle_alpha   90.00
_cell.angle_beta   90.00
_cell.angle_gamma   90.00
#
_symmetry.space_group_name_H-M   'P 1'
#
loop_
_entity.id
_entity.type
_entity.pdbx_description
1 polymer ?
#
loop_
_entity_poly.entity_id
_entity_poly.type
_entity_poly.pdbx_seq_one_letter_code
_entity_poly.pdbx_strand_id
1 'polypeptide(L)'
;MYCPKCLNNSLRINPKGVVDIAINGKKRDSGRFIFYRAESERAAMLADFQLKCKEFFQWYSNFQNKDPIHRLELTTSDVRCENGCKFTAMERFSAIGTVIDTKTIKEVVDKLGEEYNLKVELQL
;
A
#
# COMPACT_ATOMS: atom_id res chain seq x y z
N MET A 1 -9.80 -11.08 -6.05
CA MET A 1 -8.39 -11.56 -6.05
C MET A 1 -8.38 -13.07 -5.93
N TYR A 2 -7.25 -13.70 -6.23
CA TYR A 2 -7.04 -15.14 -6.11
C TYR A 2 -6.85 -15.56 -4.64
N CYS A 3 -7.51 -16.64 -4.23
CA CYS A 3 -7.34 -17.29 -2.93
C CYS A 3 -6.38 -18.47 -3.07
N PRO A 4 -5.21 -18.47 -2.40
CA PRO A 4 -4.26 -19.57 -2.52
C PRO A 4 -4.67 -20.85 -1.79
N LYS A 5 -5.69 -20.80 -0.91
CA LYS A 5 -6.12 -21.98 -0.13
C LYS A 5 -7.17 -22.83 -0.84
N CYS A 6 -8.15 -22.21 -1.48
CA CYS A 6 -9.16 -22.92 -2.27
C CYS A 6 -8.92 -22.80 -3.78
N LEU A 7 -7.78 -22.22 -4.19
CA LEU A 7 -7.34 -22.10 -5.58
C LEU A 7 -8.37 -21.47 -6.52
N ASN A 8 -9.11 -20.46 -6.03
CA ASN A 8 -10.23 -19.85 -6.75
C ASN A 8 -10.25 -18.31 -6.55
N ASN A 9 -10.94 -17.58 -7.42
CA ASN A 9 -11.09 -16.11 -7.37
C ASN A 9 -12.12 -15.61 -6.35
N SER A 10 -12.12 -16.23 -5.17
CA SER A 10 -13.06 -16.00 -4.07
C SER A 10 -12.52 -15.05 -2.99
N LEU A 11 -11.29 -14.53 -3.14
CA LEU A 11 -10.71 -13.61 -2.15
C LEU A 11 -11.19 -12.18 -2.37
N ARG A 12 -11.61 -11.52 -1.29
CA ARG A 12 -12.06 -10.13 -1.23
C ARG A 12 -11.41 -9.41 -0.05
N ILE A 13 -11.03 -8.15 -0.24
CA ILE A 13 -10.64 -7.26 0.86
C ILE A 13 -11.91 -6.85 1.62
N ASN A 14 -11.82 -6.79 2.95
CA ASN A 14 -12.93 -6.38 3.81
C ASN A 14 -13.30 -4.90 3.57
N PRO A 15 -14.52 -4.45 3.89
CA PRO A 15 -14.92 -3.05 3.67
C PRO A 15 -14.12 -2.02 4.48
N LYS A 16 -13.44 -2.46 5.54
CA LYS A 16 -12.57 -1.67 6.39
C LYS A 16 -11.39 -2.55 6.81
N GLY A 17 -10.24 -1.94 7.01
CA GLY A 17 -9.07 -2.63 7.56
C GLY A 17 -7.85 -1.73 7.60
N VAL A 18 -6.69 -2.34 7.72
CA VAL A 18 -5.39 -1.67 7.75
C VAL A 18 -4.58 -2.07 6.54
N VAL A 19 -3.97 -1.08 5.89
CA VAL A 19 -2.97 -1.28 4.85
C VAL A 19 -1.60 -0.91 5.40
N ASP A 20 -0.65 -1.81 5.24
CA ASP A 20 0.77 -1.58 5.48
C ASP A 20 1.45 -1.13 4.18
N ILE A 21 2.30 -0.12 4.29
CA ILE A 21 3.12 0.44 3.21
C ILE A 21 4.56 -0.01 3.41
N ALA A 22 5.15 -0.61 2.38
CA ALA A 22 6.59 -0.82 2.29
C ALA A 22 7.13 -0.25 0.97
N ILE A 23 8.26 0.43 1.02
CA ILE A 23 8.89 1.05 -0.15
C ILE A 23 10.34 0.56 -0.23
N ASN A 24 10.72 -0.02 -1.37
CA ASN A 24 11.99 -0.75 -1.56
C ASN A 24 12.26 -1.79 -0.45
N GLY A 25 11.22 -2.51 -0.03
CA GLY A 25 11.29 -3.49 1.07
C GLY A 25 11.49 -2.88 2.46
N LYS A 26 11.59 -1.55 2.58
CA LYS A 26 11.72 -0.84 3.86
C LYS A 26 10.33 -0.45 4.35
N LYS A 27 10.03 -0.80 5.61
CA LYS A 27 8.77 -0.46 6.28
C LYS A 27 9.07 0.47 7.45
N ARG A 28 8.27 1.52 7.59
CA ARG A 28 8.26 2.35 8.82
C ARG A 28 7.26 1.77 9.81
N ASP A 29 7.53 1.91 11.10
CA ASP A 29 6.58 1.51 12.15
C ASP A 29 5.24 2.24 12.01
N SER A 30 5.29 3.51 11.58
CA SER A 30 4.13 4.35 11.26
C SER A 30 3.59 4.19 9.83
N GLY A 31 4.20 3.32 9.01
CA GLY A 31 3.88 3.10 7.60
C GLY A 31 2.61 2.27 7.42
N ARG A 32 1.52 2.67 8.07
CA ARG A 32 0.21 2.02 7.97
C ARG A 32 -0.88 3.07 7.98
N PHE A 33 -1.98 2.79 7.29
CA PHE A 33 -3.18 3.62 7.30
C PHE A 33 -4.44 2.76 7.33
N ILE A 34 -5.53 3.33 7.81
CA ILE A 34 -6.83 2.66 7.83
C ILE A 34 -7.50 2.95 6.48
N PHE A 35 -8.03 1.91 5.85
CA PHE A 35 -8.82 2.06 4.64
C PHE A 35 -10.29 1.79 4.90
N TYR A 36 -11.12 2.47 4.13
CA TYR A 36 -12.56 2.34 4.12
C TYR A 36 -13.04 2.24 2.68
N ARG A 37 -14.01 1.36 2.42
CA ARG A 37 -14.64 1.23 1.11
C ARG A 37 -15.69 2.33 0.86
N ALA A 38 -16.17 2.99 1.92
CA ALA A 38 -17.16 4.05 1.79
C ALA A 38 -16.55 5.28 1.09
N GLU A 39 -17.26 5.79 0.08
CA GLU A 39 -16.77 6.92 -0.73
C GLU A 39 -16.57 8.19 0.10
N SER A 40 -17.41 8.40 1.13
CA SER A 40 -17.30 9.53 2.06
C SER A 40 -15.97 9.60 2.81
N GLU A 41 -15.29 8.47 2.98
CA GLU A 41 -14.01 8.37 3.70
C GLU A 41 -12.81 8.26 2.76
N ARG A 42 -13.05 8.14 1.44
CA ARG A 42 -12.00 7.95 0.43
C ARG A 42 -10.99 9.10 0.42
N ALA A 43 -11.47 10.34 0.53
CA ALA A 43 -10.60 11.52 0.54
C ALA A 43 -9.67 11.54 1.77
N ALA A 44 -10.21 11.22 2.96
CA ALA A 44 -9.42 11.14 4.19
C ALA A 44 -8.39 10.01 4.12
N MET A 45 -8.80 8.83 3.65
CA MET A 45 -7.89 7.69 3.44
C MET A 45 -6.75 8.04 2.46
N LEU A 46 -7.05 8.74 1.36
CA LEU A 46 -6.03 9.15 0.40
C LEU A 46 -5.07 10.19 1.00
N ALA A 47 -5.56 11.11 1.84
CA ALA A 47 -4.73 12.06 2.56
C ALA A 47 -3.77 11.33 3.53
N ASP A 48 -4.26 10.32 4.26
CA ASP A 48 -3.43 9.50 5.14
C ASP A 48 -2.36 8.72 4.37
N PHE A 49 -2.73 8.11 3.24
CA PHE A 49 -1.78 7.44 2.36
C PHE A 49 -0.66 8.38 1.87
N GLN A 50 -1.04 9.58 1.41
CA GLN A 50 -0.09 10.61 0.97
C GLN A 50 0.82 11.06 2.11
N LEU A 51 0.26 11.27 3.31
CA LEU A 51 1.02 11.64 4.50
C LEU A 51 2.05 10.55 4.84
N LYS A 52 1.67 9.28 4.82
CA LYS A 52 2.60 8.17 5.11
C LYS A 52 3.68 7.98 4.06
N CYS A 53 3.35 8.18 2.79
CA CYS A 53 4.37 8.23 1.74
C CYS A 53 5.32 9.41 1.95
N LYS A 54 4.80 10.60 2.28
CA LYS A 54 5.61 11.78 2.56
C LYS A 54 6.56 11.57 3.74
N GLU A 55 6.07 11.01 4.85
CA GLU A 55 6.88 10.64 6.02
C GLU A 55 8.01 9.68 5.65
N PHE A 56 7.77 8.73 4.72
CA PHE A 56 8.80 7.82 4.22
C PHE A 56 9.83 8.57 3.37
N PHE A 57 9.39 9.35 2.38
CA PHE A 57 10.28 10.07 1.46
C PHE A 57 11.15 11.08 2.20
N GLN A 58 10.57 11.83 3.14
CA GLN A 58 11.31 12.73 4.01
C GLN A 58 12.34 12.00 4.87
N TRP A 59 11.99 10.83 5.41
CA TRP A 59 12.93 10.04 6.20
C TRP A 59 14.07 9.51 5.32
N TYR A 60 13.73 8.94 4.16
CA TYR A 60 14.67 8.33 3.23
C TYR A 60 15.60 9.35 2.55
N SER A 61 15.14 10.59 2.34
CA SER A 61 15.95 11.66 1.74
C SER A 61 17.19 12.03 2.58
N ASN A 62 17.17 11.75 3.88
CA ASN A 62 18.31 11.98 4.80
C ASN A 62 19.44 10.95 4.65
N PHE A 63 19.23 9.87 3.88
CA PHE A 63 20.24 8.85 3.69
C PHE A 63 21.30 9.34 2.70
N GLN A 64 22.57 9.01 2.93
CA GLN A 64 23.66 9.39 2.02
C GLN A 64 23.60 8.58 0.72
N ASN A 65 23.40 7.26 0.83
CA ASN A 65 23.26 6.36 -0.31
C ASN A 65 21.78 6.04 -0.52
N LYS A 66 21.19 6.62 -1.57
CA LYS A 66 19.77 6.52 -1.88
C LYS A 66 19.58 5.75 -3.18
N ASP A 67 19.13 4.52 -3.06
CA ASP A 67 18.70 3.76 -4.23
C ASP A 67 17.41 4.37 -4.80
N PRO A 68 17.21 4.30 -6.14
CA PRO A 68 15.95 4.67 -6.75
C PRO A 68 14.77 3.93 -6.12
N ILE A 69 13.65 4.62 -5.96
CA ILE A 69 12.38 4.03 -5.53
C ILE A 69 11.84 3.17 -6.67
N HIS A 70 12.01 1.86 -6.57
CA HIS A 70 11.65 0.90 -7.62
C HIS A 70 10.44 0.04 -7.26
N ARG A 71 10.14 -0.12 -5.96
CA ARG A 71 9.05 -0.97 -5.48
C ARG A 71 8.24 -0.27 -4.40
N LEU A 72 6.92 -0.29 -4.54
CA LEU A 72 5.98 0.09 -3.49
C LEU A 72 4.99 -1.05 -3.30
N GLU A 73 4.82 -1.47 -2.05
CA GLU A 73 3.93 -2.54 -1.67
C GLU A 73 2.87 -2.00 -0.72
N LEU A 74 1.61 -2.16 -1.12
CA LEU A 74 0.46 -1.97 -0.24
C LEU A 74 -0.08 -3.34 0.11
N THR A 75 -0.03 -3.70 1.39
CA THR A 75 -0.44 -5.04 1.84
C THR A 75 -1.44 -4.99 2.98
N THR A 76 -2.38 -5.93 2.99
CA THR A 76 -3.37 -6.06 4.07
C THR A 76 -3.60 -7.52 4.42
N SER A 77 -3.92 -7.78 5.69
CA SER A 77 -4.43 -9.06 6.18
C SER A 77 -5.96 -9.06 6.32
N ASP A 78 -6.60 -7.91 6.13
CA ASP A 78 -8.05 -7.74 6.27
C ASP A 78 -8.78 -8.22 5.02
N VAL A 79 -8.73 -9.53 4.80
CA VAL A 79 -9.37 -10.22 3.68
C VAL A 79 -10.35 -11.28 4.17
N ARG A 80 -11.30 -11.62 3.31
CA ARG A 80 -12.21 -12.75 3.47
C ARG A 80 -12.26 -13.57 2.20
N CYS A 81 -12.35 -14.89 2.35
CA CYS A 81 -12.63 -15.80 1.25
C CYS A 81 -14.11 -16.15 1.25
N GLU A 82 -14.78 -16.03 0.10
CA GLU A 82 -16.19 -16.40 -0.07
C GLU A 82 -16.43 -17.90 0.19
N ASN A 83 -15.40 -18.74 0.03
CA ASN A 83 -15.45 -20.18 0.36
C ASN A 83 -15.09 -20.49 1.82
N GLY A 84 -14.98 -19.49 2.70
CA GLY A 84 -14.75 -19.68 4.14
C GLY A 84 -13.32 -20.06 4.54
N CYS A 85 -12.33 -19.92 3.65
CA CYS A 85 -10.92 -20.14 4.01
C CYS A 85 -10.47 -19.17 5.11
N LYS A 86 -9.79 -19.70 6.13
CA LYS A 86 -9.21 -18.91 7.22
C LYS A 86 -7.80 -18.46 6.85
N PHE A 87 -7.45 -17.21 7.16
CA PHE A 87 -6.10 -16.67 6.99
C PHE A 87 -5.56 -16.21 8.34
N THR A 88 -4.25 -16.36 8.52
CA THR A 88 -3.54 -15.86 9.71
C THR A 88 -3.14 -14.40 9.51
N ALA A 89 -2.82 -13.69 10.60
CA ALA A 89 -2.35 -12.30 10.54
C ALA A 89 -1.02 -12.12 9.80
N MET A 90 -0.26 -13.21 9.58
CA MET A 90 0.99 -13.20 8.82
C MET A 90 0.76 -13.27 7.30
N GLU A 91 -0.38 -13.81 6.87
CA GLU A 91 -0.73 -13.90 5.45
C GLU A 91 -1.19 -12.54 4.94
N ARG A 92 -0.42 -11.97 4.01
CA ARG A 92 -0.64 -10.63 3.48
C ARG A 92 -0.96 -10.65 1.99
N PHE A 93 -1.89 -9.79 1.60
CA PHE A 93 -2.41 -9.70 0.24
C PHE A 93 -2.23 -8.28 -0.30
N SER A 94 -1.98 -8.16 -1.60
CA SER A 94 -1.84 -6.87 -2.25
C SER A 94 -3.15 -6.08 -2.18
N ALA A 95 -3.06 -4.83 -1.75
CA ALA A 95 -4.14 -3.85 -1.76
C ALA A 95 -4.06 -2.89 -2.96
N ILE A 96 -3.01 -3.02 -3.80
CA ILE A 96 -2.82 -2.22 -5.01
C ILE A 96 -3.93 -2.55 -6.01
N GLY A 97 -4.51 -1.51 -6.64
CA GLY A 97 -5.59 -1.63 -7.61
C GLY A 97 -6.95 -2.03 -7.02
N THR A 98 -7.02 -2.34 -5.70
CA THR A 98 -8.28 -2.63 -5.00
C THR A 98 -8.63 -1.54 -3.99
N VAL A 99 -7.65 -1.05 -3.24
CA VAL A 99 -7.84 0.02 -2.25
C VAL A 99 -7.39 1.37 -2.83
N ILE A 100 -6.22 1.39 -3.47
CA ILE A 100 -5.69 2.57 -4.15
C ILE A 100 -5.32 2.18 -5.58
N ASP A 101 -5.82 2.95 -6.53
CA ASP A 101 -5.57 2.75 -7.95
C ASP A 101 -4.10 2.98 -8.28
N THR A 102 -3.54 2.15 -9.15
CA THR A 102 -2.14 2.20 -9.61
C THR A 102 -1.75 3.59 -10.11
N LYS A 103 -2.66 4.27 -10.81
CA LYS A 103 -2.46 5.64 -11.31
C LYS A 103 -2.23 6.63 -10.16
N THR A 104 -3.06 6.60 -9.12
CA THR A 104 -2.93 7.48 -7.95
C THR A 104 -1.65 7.19 -7.18
N ILE A 105 -1.26 5.92 -7.04
CA ILE A 105 0.02 5.55 -6.41
C ILE A 105 1.17 6.19 -7.19
N LYS A 106 1.19 6.01 -8.51
CA LYS A 106 2.25 6.55 -9.36
C LYS A 106 2.33 8.07 -9.26
N GLU A 107 1.20 8.78 -9.37
CA GLU A 107 1.14 10.24 -9.23
C GLU A 107 1.69 10.74 -7.89
N VAL A 108 1.36 10.06 -6.77
CA VAL A 108 1.84 10.42 -5.44
C VAL A 108 3.34 10.18 -5.30
N VAL A 109 3.82 9.03 -5.75
CA VAL A 109 5.23 8.64 -5.64
C VAL A 109 6.11 9.53 -6.52
N ASP A 110 5.69 9.80 -7.77
CA ASP A 110 6.43 10.65 -8.71
C ASP A 110 6.54 12.09 -8.15
N LYS A 111 5.43 12.65 -7.65
CA LYS A 111 5.41 13.98 -7.02
C LYS A 111 6.34 14.07 -5.80
N LEU A 112 6.32 13.06 -4.94
CA LEU A 112 7.20 13.03 -3.76
C LEU A 112 8.67 12.79 -4.17
N GLY A 113 8.90 12.04 -5.24
CA GLY A 113 10.22 11.87 -5.86
C GLY A 113 10.82 13.21 -6.26
N GLU A 114 10.05 14.03 -6.96
CA GLU A 114 10.44 15.40 -7.32
C GLU A 114 10.65 16.29 -6.08
N GLU A 115 9.70 16.28 -5.13
CA GLU A 115 9.75 17.12 -3.91
C GLU A 115 11.01 16.85 -3.06
N TYR A 116 11.42 15.58 -2.96
CA TYR A 116 12.55 15.15 -2.12
C TYR A 116 13.83 14.84 -2.90
N ASN A 117 13.88 15.15 -4.20
CA ASN A 117 15.00 14.84 -5.09
C ASN A 117 15.43 13.36 -5.01
N LEU A 118 14.45 12.47 -5.08
CA LEU A 118 14.60 11.02 -5.08
C LEU A 118 14.25 10.47 -6.47
N LYS A 119 15.13 9.65 -7.04
CA LYS A 119 14.85 8.98 -8.32
C LYS A 119 13.74 7.94 -8.13
N VAL A 120 12.73 7.98 -8.98
CA VAL A 120 11.62 7.02 -8.98
C VAL A 120 11.66 6.22 -10.28
N GLU A 121 11.69 4.89 -10.15
CA GLU A 121 11.69 3.90 -11.24
C GLU A 121 10.66 2.81 -10.91
N LEU A 122 9.45 3.23 -10.55
CA LEU A 122 8.45 2.38 -9.93
C LEU A 122 7.94 1.29 -10.89
N GLN A 123 8.02 0.04 -10.44
CA GLN A 123 7.38 -1.12 -11.08
C GLN A 123 6.12 -1.50 -10.27
N LEU A 124 4.94 -1.25 -10.83
CA LEU A 124 3.63 -1.61 -10.26
C LEU A 124 2.94 -2.69 -11.09
#